data_AF-A0A530ADF0-F1
#
_entry.id   AF-A0A530ADF0-F1
#
_cell.length_a   1.000
_cell.length_b   1.000
_cell.length_c   1.000
_cell.angle_alpha   90.00
_cell.angle_beta   90.00
_cell.angle_gamma   90.00
#
_symmetry.space_group_name_H-M   'P 1'
#
loop_
_entity.id
_entity.type
_entity.pdbx_description
1 polymer ?
#
loop_
_entity_poly.entity_id
_entity_poly.type
_entity_poly.pdbx_seq_one_letter_code
_entity_poly.pdbx_strand_id
1 'polypeptide(L)' 'IDVYRNSSVIYNFAPVSALVEEAEVFFDDVDVASTGTYGLAERCPLLVLRAPKRRD' A
#
# COMPACT_ATOMS: atom_id res chain seq x y z
N ILE A 1 -12.09 8.06 7.00
CA ILE A 1 -12.11 7.75 8.45
C ILE A 1 -11.88 9.05 9.21
N ASP A 2 -12.94 9.71 9.67
CA ASP A 2 -12.88 11.01 10.39
C ASP A 2 -12.29 10.92 11.82
N VAL A 3 -12.03 9.70 12.31
CA VAL A 3 -11.54 9.41 13.66
C VAL A 3 -10.16 10.04 13.94
N TYR A 4 -9.40 10.39 12.90
CA TYR A 4 -8.01 10.85 13.03
C TYR A 4 -7.81 12.36 12.89
N ARG A 5 -8.86 13.14 12.63
CA ARG A 5 -8.75 14.58 12.33
C ARG A 5 -8.10 15.40 13.46
N ASN A 6 -8.22 14.95 14.71
CA ASN A 6 -7.70 15.61 15.91
C ASN A 6 -6.65 14.76 16.67
N SER A 7 -6.14 13.69 16.04
CA SER A 7 -5.14 12.82 16.67
C SER A 7 -3.77 13.50 16.65
N SER A 8 -3.05 13.50 17.79
CA SER A 8 -1.66 13.96 17.88
C SER A 8 -0.65 12.93 17.37
N VAL A 9 -1.11 11.79 16.87
CA VAL A 9 -0.28 10.72 16.34
C VAL A 9 0.40 11.16 15.04
N ILE A 10 1.73 11.09 15.01
CA ILE A 10 2.51 11.24 13.80
C ILE A 10 2.44 9.91 13.04
N TYR A 11 1.74 9.91 11.90
CA TYR A 11 1.68 8.74 11.03
C TYR A 11 2.85 8.79 10.05
N ASN A 12 3.62 7.70 10.01
CA ASN A 12 4.64 7.47 9.01
C ASN A 12 4.12 6.42 8.03
N PHE A 13 3.90 6.80 6.78
CA PHE A 13 3.48 5.89 5.72
C PHE A 13 4.66 5.67 4.78
N ALA A 14 4.98 4.41 4.50
CA ALA A 14 5.96 4.10 3.48
C ALA A 14 5.45 4.58 2.10
N PRO A 15 6.33 5.10 1.23
CA PRO A 15 5.97 5.39 -0.16
C PRO A 15 5.40 4.13 -0.84
N VAL A 16 4.41 4.31 -1.72
CA VAL A 16 3.82 3.20 -2.48
C VAL A 16 4.87 2.40 -3.24
N SER A 17 5.87 3.08 -3.81
CA SER A 17 6.99 2.45 -4.51
C SER A 17 7.77 1.48 -3.62
N ALA A 18 8.04 1.85 -2.37
CA ALA A 18 8.77 0.99 -1.44
C ALA A 18 7.98 -0.29 -1.12
N LEU A 19 6.65 -0.17 -0.96
CA LEU A 19 5.77 -1.32 -0.73
C LEU A 19 5.70 -2.25 -1.95
N VAL A 20 5.69 -1.68 -3.16
CA VAL A 20 5.70 -2.45 -4.42
C VAL A 20 7.03 -3.20 -4.58
N GLU A 21 8.16 -2.52 -4.38
CA GLU A 21 9.49 -3.13 -4.47
C GLU A 21 9.63 -4.30 -3.49
N GLU A 22 9.18 -4.15 -2.24
CA GLU A 22 9.18 -5.24 -1.26
C GLU A 22 8.28 -6.40 -1.69
N ALA A 23 7.10 -6.12 -2.24
CA ALA A 23 6.17 -7.14 -2.71
C ALA A 23 6.70 -7.92 -3.92
N GLU A 24 7.36 -7.24 -4.86
CA GLU A 24 7.97 -7.85 -6.04
C GLU A 24 9.11 -8.80 -5.70
N VAL A 25 9.70 -8.73 -4.50
CA VAL A 25 10.64 -9.76 -4.02
C VAL A 25 9.94 -11.12 -3.88
N PHE A 26 8.65 -11.15 -3.55
CA PHE A 26 7.91 -12.36 -3.20
C PHE A 26 6.83 -12.75 -4.20
N PHE A 27 6.37 -11.84 -5.04
CA PHE A 27 5.28 -12.06 -6.01
C PHE A 27 5.72 -11.65 -7.41
N ASP A 28 5.36 -12.42 -8.43
CA ASP A 28 5.68 -12.11 -9.83
C ASP A 28 4.76 -11.03 -10.43
N ASP A 29 3.61 -10.78 -9.80
CA ASP A 29 2.58 -9.88 -10.31
C ASP A 29 1.96 -9.11 -9.13
N VAL A 30 2.37 -7.84 -9.05
CA VAL A 30 1.98 -6.86 -8.04
C VAL A 30 1.30 -5.70 -8.76
N ASP A 31 0.07 -5.39 -8.39
CA ASP A 31 -0.68 -4.26 -8.94
C ASP A 31 -1.11 -3.30 -7.82
N VAL A 32 -1.29 -2.03 -8.14
CA VAL A 32 -1.74 -1.00 -7.19
C VAL A 32 -3.15 -0.59 -7.58
N ALA A 33 -4.12 -0.97 -6.75
CA ALA A 33 -5.50 -0.60 -6.95
C ALA A 33 -5.78 0.82 -6.45
N SER A 34 -6.56 1.57 -7.22
CA SER A 34 -7.06 2.88 -6.80
C SER A 34 -7.99 2.73 -5.59
N THR A 35 -7.67 3.42 -4.48
CA THR A 35 -8.47 3.40 -3.26
C THR A 35 -9.55 4.49 -3.22
N GLY A 36 -9.83 5.12 -4.37
CA GLY A 36 -10.85 6.17 -4.53
C GLY A 36 -10.29 7.58 -4.41
N THR A 37 -11.18 8.58 -4.33
CA THR A 37 -10.84 10.01 -4.43
C THR A 37 -10.87 10.76 -3.09
N TYR A 38 -10.99 10.06 -1.96
CA TYR A 38 -10.97 10.72 -0.66
C TYR A 38 -9.55 11.21 -0.35
N GLY A 39 -9.39 12.37 0.29
CA GLY A 39 -8.10 13.05 0.46
C GLY A 39 -7.02 12.32 1.30
N LEU A 40 -7.28 11.08 1.70
CA LEU A 40 -6.32 10.19 2.38
C LEU A 40 -6.07 8.90 1.59
N ALA A 41 -6.65 8.75 0.38
CA ALA A 41 -6.52 7.57 -0.47
C ALA A 41 -5.05 7.30 -0.84
N GLU A 42 -4.28 8.36 -1.15
CA GLU A 42 -2.85 8.28 -1.44
C GLU A 42 -2.01 7.78 -0.25
N ARG A 43 -2.55 7.86 0.98
CA ARG A 43 -1.86 7.42 2.21
C ARG A 43 -2.12 5.96 2.57
N CYS A 44 -3.08 5.33 1.91
CA CYS A 44 -3.44 3.94 2.14
C CYS A 44 -3.49 3.23 0.78
N PRO A 45 -2.33 2.90 0.18
CA PRO A 45 -2.31 2.15 -1.06
C PRO A 45 -2.88 0.74 -0.85
N LEU A 46 -3.67 0.26 -1.80
CA LEU A 46 -4.15 -1.11 -1.83
C LEU A 46 -3.33 -1.88 -2.86
N LEU A 47 -2.52 -2.84 -2.39
CA LEU A 47 -1.76 -3.72 -3.27
C LEU A 47 -2.57 -4.99 -3.57
N VAL A 48 -2.55 -5.41 -4.82
CA VAL A 48 -3.08 -6.70 -5.29
C VAL A 48 -1.89 -7.60 -5.59
N LEU A 49 -1.72 -8.63 -4.76
CA LEU A 49 -0.64 -9.61 -4.89
C LEU A 49 -1.24 -10.87 -5.50
N ARG A 50 -0.80 -11.26 -6.71
CA ARG A 50 -1.34 -12.47 -7.35
C ARG A 50 -0.63 -13.73 -6.87
N ALA A 51 0.17 -14.36 -7.73
CA ALA A 51 0.84 -15.60 -7.40
C ALA A 51 2.17 -15.32 -6.67
N PRO A 52 2.42 -15.97 -5.53
CA PRO A 52 3.74 -15.93 -4.91
C PRO A 52 4.75 -16.60 -5.85
N LYS A 53 5.97 -16.09 -5.86
CA LYS A 53 7.09 -16.67 -6.60
C LYS A 53 7.34 -18.09 -6.12
N ARG A 54 7.58 -19.00 -7.06
CA ARG A 54 8.09 -20.32 -6.71
C ARG A 54 9.52 -20.15 -6.21
N ARG A 55 9.79 -20.68 -5.02
CA ARG A 55 11.17 -20.85 -4.55
C ARG A 55 11.71 -22.10 -5.24
N ASP A 56 12.60 -21.91 -6.20
CA ASP A 56 13.44 -22.98 -6.74
C ASP A 56 14.48 -23.44 -5.69
#